data_AF-A0A940GZY2-F1
#
_entry.id   AF-A0A940GZY2-F1
#
_cell.length_a   1.000
_cell.length_b   1.000
_cell.length_c   1.000
_cell.angle_alpha   90.00
_cell.angle_beta   90.00
_cell.angle_gamma   90.00
#
_symmetry.space_group_name_H-M   'P 1'
#
loop_
_entity.id
_entity.type
_entity.pdbx_description
1 polymer ?
#
loop_
_entity_poly.entity_id
_entity_poly.type
_entity_poly.pdbx_seq_one_letter_code
_entity_poly.pdbx_strand_id
1 'polypeptide(L)' 'MDKKLMAECLSLLLLCAAFPIISIGTTGGGATLWWVGLGAIVAGGLLPVWTRYMDHSNDKVRDVGMEFDDRTS' A
#
# COMPACT_ATOMS: atom_id res chain seq x y z
N MET A 1 -8.83 -13.98 -0.94
CA MET A 1 -8.68 -12.55 -0.64
C MET A 1 -8.50 -11.85 -1.96
N ASP A 2 -9.23 -10.76 -2.19
CA ASP A 2 -9.13 -10.00 -3.42
C ASP A 2 -7.71 -9.41 -3.59
N LYS A 3 -7.22 -9.33 -4.84
CA LYS A 3 -5.83 -8.90 -5.13
C LYS A 3 -5.63 -7.41 -4.85
N LYS A 4 -6.64 -6.57 -5.08
CA LYS A 4 -6.62 -5.13 -4.76
C LYS A 4 -6.61 -4.94 -3.24
N LEU A 5 -7.50 -5.61 -2.53
CA LEU A 5 -7.53 -5.56 -1.06
C LEU A 5 -6.19 -6.00 -0.44
N MET A 6 -5.57 -7.05 -0.97
CA MET A 6 -4.27 -7.52 -0.51
C MET A 6 -3.17 -6.47 -0.75
N ALA A 7 -3.17 -5.80 -1.91
CA ALA A 7 -2.21 -4.75 -2.23
C ALA A 7 -2.39 -3.50 -1.34
N GLU A 8 -3.63 -3.11 -1.04
CA GLU A 8 -3.96 -2.00 -0.15
C GLU A 8 -3.58 -2.30 1.31
N CYS A 9 -3.84 -3.53 1.80
CA CYS A 9 -3.35 -3.95 3.11
C CYS A 9 -1.82 -3.93 3.18
N LEU A 10 -1.13 -4.38 2.12
CA LEU A 10 0.33 -4.35 2.07
C LEU A 10 0.86 -2.90 2.08
N SER A 11 0.22 -2.00 1.32
CA SER A 11 0.53 -0.56 1.34
C SER A 11 0.45 0.00 2.75
N LEU A 12 -0.65 -0.27 3.46
CA LEU A 12 -0.85 0.21 4.83
C LEU A 12 0.27 -0.29 5.76
N LEU A 13 0.61 -1.58 5.68
CA LEU A 13 1.67 -2.16 6.50
C LEU A 13 3.04 -1.53 6.19
N LEU A 14 3.35 -1.30 4.91
CA LEU A 14 4.59 -0.64 4.49
C LEU A 14 4.67 0.79 5.03
N LEU A 15 3.58 1.55 4.95
CA LEU A 15 3.53 2.92 5.48
C LEU A 15 3.66 2.95 7.01
N CYS A 16 2.98 2.05 7.72
CA CYS A 16 3.11 1.92 9.17
C CYS A 16 4.54 1.52 9.60
N ALA A 17 5.19 0.64 8.83
CA ALA A 17 6.54 0.19 9.12
C ALA A 17 7.62 1.21 8.73
N ALA A 18 7.37 2.07 7.74
CA ALA A 18 8.34 3.03 7.25
C ALA A 18 8.84 3.97 8.35
N PHE A 19 7.94 4.54 9.15
CA PHE A 19 8.30 5.48 10.21
C PHE A 19 9.28 4.91 11.26
N PRO A 20 8.99 3.78 11.94
CA PRO A 20 9.91 3.22 12.92
C PRO A 20 11.23 2.77 12.29
N ILE A 21 11.22 2.22 11.07
CA ILE A 21 12.44 1.78 10.37
C ILE A 21 13.35 2.98 10.06
N ILE A 22 12.80 4.07 9.52
CA ILE A 22 13.56 5.30 9.25
C ILE A 22 14.14 5.87 10.55
N SER A 23 13.35 5.93 11.62
CA SER A 23 13.78 6.43 12.93
C SER A 23 14.96 5.64 13.51
N ILE A 24 14.90 4.31 13.46
CA ILE A 24 16.02 3.45 13.91
C ILE A 24 17.24 3.63 13.00
N GLY A 25 17.02 3.73 11.67
CA GLY A 25 18.10 3.95 10.71
C GLY A 25 18.84 5.27 10.91
N THR A 26 18.13 6.36 11.20
CA THR A 26 18.75 7.68 11.45
C THR A 26 19.44 7.76 12.81
N THR A 27 18.85 7.18 13.86
CA THR A 27 19.40 7.26 15.23
C THR A 27 20.53 6.25 15.49
N GLY A 28 20.45 5.06 14.88
CA GLY A 28 21.45 4.00 15.02
C GLY A 28 22.60 4.05 14.02
N GLY A 29 22.63 5.04 13.11
CA GLY A 29 23.65 5.15 12.05
C GLY A 29 23.55 4.06 10.96
N GLY A 30 22.45 3.31 10.92
CA GLY A 30 22.21 2.23 9.98
C GLY A 30 21.74 2.74 8.62
N ALA A 31 22.68 3.14 7.75
CA ALA A 31 22.36 3.63 6.41
C ALA A 31 21.50 2.65 5.58
N THR A 32 21.76 1.35 5.70
CA THR A 32 20.97 0.30 5.04
C THR A 32 19.52 0.28 5.53
N LEU A 33 19.31 0.38 6.85
CA LEU A 33 17.99 0.37 7.45
C LEU A 33 17.19 1.62 7.05
N TRP A 34 17.87 2.76 6.95
CA TRP A 34 17.29 3.99 6.42
C TRP A 34 16.76 3.81 4.99
N TRP A 35 17.56 3.22 4.10
CA TRP A 35 17.13 2.94 2.72
C TRP A 35 15.96 1.95 2.64
N VAL A 36 15.90 0.95 3.53
CA VAL A 36 14.75 0.05 3.63
C VAL A 36 13.48 0.82 4.02
N GLY A 37 13.58 1.72 4.99
CA GLY A 37 12.48 2.59 5.39
C GLY A 37 12.02 3.52 4.27
N LEU A 38 12.96 4.06 3.49
CA LEU A 38 12.65 4.85 2.30
C LEU A 38 11.98 4.00 1.21
N GLY A 39 12.45 2.77 1.00
CA GLY A 39 11.80 1.83 0.08
C GLY A 39 10.35 1.55 0.49
N ALA A 40 10.11 1.36 1.79
CA ALA A 40 8.79 1.11 2.34
C ALA A 40 7.84 2.30 2.16
N ILE A 41 8.29 3.54 2.39
CA ILE A 41 7.43 4.72 2.21
C ILE A 41 7.06 4.93 0.74
N VAL A 42 8.03 4.76 -0.17
CA VAL A 42 7.80 4.92 -1.62
C VAL A 42 6.87 3.83 -2.13
N ALA A 43 7.15 2.56 -1.84
CA ALA A 43 6.31 1.45 -2.27
C ALA A 43 4.91 1.52 -1.65
N GLY A 44 4.82 1.83 -0.36
CA GLY A 44 3.57 2.00 0.36
C GLY A 44 2.72 3.13 -0.21
N GLY A 45 3.31 4.25 -0.61
CA GLY A 45 2.59 5.36 -1.25
C GLY A 45 2.18 5.09 -2.70
N LEU A 46 2.96 4.28 -3.44
CA LEU A 46 2.73 4.02 -4.87
C LEU A 46 1.71 2.90 -5.12
N LEU A 47 1.62 1.92 -4.23
CA LEU A 47 0.71 0.77 -4.35
C LEU A 47 -0.77 1.18 -4.50
N PRO A 48 -1.36 2.07 -3.69
CA PRO A 48 -2.76 2.49 -3.85
C PRO A 48 -3.04 3.22 -5.16
N VAL A 49 -2.04 3.93 -5.69
CA VAL A 49 -2.14 4.57 -7.01
C VAL A 49 -2.14 3.51 -8.10
N TRP A 50 -1.30 2.47 -7.97
CA TRP A 50 -1.26 1.36 -8.91
C TRP A 50 -2.57 0.56 -8.90
N THR A 51 -3.17 0.31 -7.74
CA THR A 51 -4.40 -0.50 -7.65
C THR A 51 -5.56 0.09 -8.45
N ARG A 52 -5.60 1.41 -8.68
CA ARG A 52 -6.56 2.07 -9.58
C ARG A 52 -6.47 1.61 -11.03
N TYR A 53 -5.33 1.09 -11.45
CA TYR A 53 -5.09 0.58 -12.81
C TYR A 53 -5.14 -0.95 -12.88
N MET A 54 -5.49 -1.63 -11.80
CA MET A 54 -5.74 -3.07 -11.85
C MET A 54 -7.02 -3.35 -12.65
N ASP A 55 -7.08 -4.54 -13.24
CA ASP A 55 -8.23 -4.94 -14.04
C ASP A 55 -9.42 -5.26 -13.13
N HIS A 56 -10.47 -4.44 -13.25
CA HIS A 56 -11.73 -4.54 -12.50
C HIS A 56 -12.83 -5.22 -13.36
N SER A 57 -12.49 -5.83 -14.51
CA SER A 57 -13.48 -6.42 -15.42
C SER A 57 -14.27 -7.60 -14.83
N ASN A 58 -13.81 -8.15 -13.70
CA ASN A 58 -14.46 -9.25 -13.00
C ASN A 58 -15.35 -8.80 -11.83
N ASP A 59 -15.46 -7.50 -11.58
CA ASP A 59 -16.21 -6.97 -10.45
C ASP A 59 -17.69 -7.31 -10.59
N LYS A 60 -18.24 -7.94 -9.54
CA LYS A 60 -19.63 -8.36 -9.54
C LYS A 60 -20.51 -7.24 -9.02
N VAL A 61 -21.65 -7.05 -9.69
CA VAL A 61 -22.74 -6.22 -9.16
C VAL A 61 -23.33 -6.94 -7.95
N ARG A 62 -23.39 -6.26 -6.82
CA ARG A 62 -23.99 -6.71 -5.56
C ARG A 62 -25.24 -5.88 -5.27
N ASP A 63 -26.06 -6.35 -4.32
CA ASP A 63 -27.31 -5.69 -3.91
C ASP A 63 -27.13 -4.24 -3.42
N VAL A 64 -25.92 -3.86 -3.04
CA VAL A 64 -25.56 -2.51 -2.54
C VAL A 64 -24.71 -1.69 -3.53
N GLY A 65 -24.57 -2.13 -4.78
CA GLY A 65 -23.75 -1.47 -5.79
C GLY A 65 -22.65 -2.37 -6.36
N MET A 66 -21.59 -1.78 -6.91
CA MET A 66 -20.45 -2.54 -7.43
C MET A 66 -19.54 -3.00 -6.28
N GLU A 67 -18.90 -4.17 -6.40
CA GLU A 67 -18.00 -4.68 -5.35
C GLU A 67 -16.79 -3.75 -5.08
N PHE A 68 -16.27 -3.10 -6.11
CA PHE A 68 -15.32 -1.99 -5.99
C PHE A 68 -15.85 -0.78 -6.76
N ASP A 69 -16.11 0.34 -6.07
CA ASP A 69 -16.50 1.61 -6.69
C ASP A 69 -15.35 2.61 -6.60
N ASP A 70 -14.73 2.90 -7.75
CA ASP A 70 -13.62 3.84 -7.90
C ASP A 70 -13.96 5.28 -7.47
N ARG A 71 -15.24 5.61 -7.24
CA ARG A 71 -15.67 6.91 -6.70
C ARG A 71 -15.46 7.07 -5.19
N THR A 72 -15.23 5.99 -4.46
CA THR A 72 -15.17 5.99 -2.99
C THR A 72 -13.77 5.77 -2.41
N SER A 73 -12.75 5.62 -3.26
CA SER A 73 -11.33 5.43 -2.87
C SER A 73 -10.47 6.68 -3.01
#